data_AF-A0A7K2Y9J1-F1
#
_entry.id   AF-A0A7K2Y9J1-F1
#
_cell.length_a   1.000
_cell.length_b   1.000
_cell.length_c   1.000
_cell.angle_alpha   90.00
_cell.angle_beta   90.00
_cell.angle_gamma   90.00
#
_symmetry.space_group_name_H-M   'P 1'
#
loop_
_entity.id
_entity.type
_entity.pdbx_description
1 polymer ?
#
loop_
_entity_poly.entity_id
_entity_poly.type
_entity_poly.pdbx_seq_one_letter_code
_entity_poly.pdbx_strand_id
1 'polypeptide(L)'
;AWADTARVDFTAWPARGGRTADRALLTRALGAWAARPGGVRTTAAPGTTADPPAHPPHLLYAGDVPGDPGATAVVLLLDAEGDRVARYTESAGGPRGTRTLDVARTDEAGVTTAAALTLTRTADGTAARYLLAPWIASAGTRDLLRATDTARPLTVAADGVTAAVPVPSGSGGCGAWPVVELTSSARIVEKHSFVLTDLGTLTPVHLTYTPLPDGPGAVPARQPREATGAAARTAWAAGACGLRTLSGGGGGSGVRAVNVWDFADSDLPDGAGRAVWSCTRASGWAGPGDVLVQLRPPSGPPQEVARARSTAACGRFGQHLLAGTRWRSPAGRWYLLAAGSREVTAITASGAVRAETGGRSLVAPVGAAGAPVSLTARLASGARISALDGGTGGRD
;
A
#
# COMPACT_ATOMS: atom_id res chain seq x y z
N ALA A 1 -22.34 -19.21 -1.53
CA ALA A 1 -22.18 -18.12 -0.53
C ALA A 1 -21.46 -16.93 -1.13
N TRP A 2 -20.13 -16.88 -1.21
CA TRP A 2 -19.43 -15.70 -1.80
C TRP A 2 -19.68 -15.52 -3.30
N ALA A 3 -19.98 -16.59 -4.03
CA ALA A 3 -20.27 -16.55 -5.47
C ALA A 3 -21.72 -16.08 -5.78
N ASP A 4 -22.57 -15.95 -4.75
CA ASP A 4 -23.99 -15.63 -4.88
C ASP A 4 -24.32 -14.24 -4.27
N THR A 5 -23.32 -13.36 -4.20
CA THR A 5 -23.42 -12.02 -3.63
C THR A 5 -22.75 -11.00 -4.55
N ALA A 6 -23.29 -9.78 -4.58
CA ALA A 6 -22.65 -8.64 -5.24
C ALA A 6 -21.50 -8.03 -4.42
N ARG A 7 -21.42 -8.35 -3.12
CA ARG A 7 -20.35 -7.92 -2.23
C ARG A 7 -19.28 -9.00 -2.12
N VAL A 8 -18.08 -8.69 -2.59
CA VAL A 8 -16.89 -9.56 -2.48
C VAL A 8 -15.91 -8.89 -1.53
N ASP A 9 -16.29 -8.89 -0.25
CA ASP A 9 -15.58 -8.28 0.86
C ASP A 9 -15.62 -9.22 2.10
N PHE A 10 -15.22 -8.73 3.28
CA PHE A 10 -15.24 -9.55 4.50
C PHE A 10 -16.63 -10.05 4.89
N THR A 11 -17.71 -9.38 4.49
CA THR A 11 -19.09 -9.83 4.76
C THR A 11 -19.46 -11.10 4.00
N ALA A 12 -18.70 -11.45 2.94
CA ALA A 12 -18.87 -12.67 2.16
C ALA A 12 -18.03 -13.85 2.66
N TRP A 13 -17.24 -13.67 3.73
CA TRP A 13 -16.43 -14.74 4.31
C TRP A 13 -17.28 -15.66 5.21
N PRO A 14 -17.36 -16.97 4.93
CA PRO A 14 -17.92 -17.91 5.89
C PRO A 14 -16.98 -18.11 7.08
N ALA A 15 -17.53 -18.51 8.23
CA ALA A 15 -16.73 -18.99 9.35
C ALA A 15 -15.90 -20.22 8.93
N ARG A 16 -14.58 -20.17 9.17
CA ARG A 16 -13.65 -21.27 8.86
C ARG A 16 -12.78 -21.64 10.07
N GLY A 17 -12.08 -22.77 9.98
CA GLY A 17 -11.20 -23.29 11.02
C GLY A 17 -11.86 -24.33 11.93
N GLY A 18 -11.03 -25.13 12.60
CA GLY A 18 -11.47 -26.30 13.39
C GLY A 18 -12.14 -25.98 14.73
N ARG A 19 -12.17 -24.72 15.17
CA ARG A 19 -12.68 -24.30 16.49
C ARG A 19 -13.90 -23.38 16.40
N THR A 20 -14.61 -23.37 15.27
CA THR A 20 -15.83 -22.56 15.08
C THR A 20 -16.98 -22.93 16.01
N ALA A 21 -16.96 -24.13 16.60
CA ALA A 21 -17.93 -24.57 17.60
C ALA A 21 -17.41 -24.46 19.06
N ASP A 22 -16.18 -23.97 19.27
CA ASP A 22 -15.58 -23.86 20.60
C ASP A 22 -16.15 -22.65 21.36
N ARG A 23 -17.29 -22.87 22.02
CA ARG A 23 -17.98 -21.82 22.78
C ARG A 23 -17.11 -21.19 23.85
N ALA A 24 -16.19 -21.92 24.46
CA ALA A 24 -15.33 -21.38 25.51
C ALA A 24 -14.33 -20.38 24.92
N LEU A 25 -13.68 -20.72 23.80
CA LEU A 25 -12.79 -19.81 23.09
C LEU A 25 -13.53 -18.58 22.55
N LEU A 26 -14.68 -18.79 21.91
CA LEU A 26 -15.47 -17.71 21.32
C LEU A 26 -15.99 -16.74 22.39
N THR A 27 -16.42 -17.25 23.55
CA THR A 27 -16.84 -16.39 24.69
C THR A 27 -15.70 -15.51 25.18
N ARG A 28 -14.47 -16.03 25.25
CA ARG A 28 -13.30 -15.23 25.64
C ARG A 28 -12.92 -14.19 24.58
N ALA A 29 -12.98 -14.54 23.30
CA ALA A 29 -12.71 -13.61 22.21
C ALA A 29 -13.73 -12.46 22.18
N LEU A 30 -15.03 -12.78 22.31
CA LEU A 30 -16.10 -11.79 22.40
C LEU A 30 -15.96 -10.92 23.65
N GLY A 31 -15.70 -11.54 24.81
CA GLY A 31 -15.47 -10.82 26.07
C GLY A 31 -14.25 -9.90 26.01
N ALA A 32 -13.19 -10.29 25.29
CA ALA A 32 -12.01 -9.47 25.08
C ALA A 32 -12.35 -8.18 24.33
N TRP A 33 -13.15 -8.26 23.27
CA TRP A 33 -13.56 -7.08 22.50
C TRP A 33 -14.61 -6.24 23.23
N ALA A 34 -15.57 -6.88 23.89
CA ALA A 34 -16.69 -6.19 24.55
C ALA A 34 -16.30 -5.48 25.86
N ALA A 35 -15.42 -6.07 26.66
CA ALA A 35 -15.13 -5.59 28.02
C ALA A 35 -13.66 -5.19 28.23
N ARG A 36 -12.75 -5.52 27.31
CA ARG A 36 -11.30 -5.27 27.42
C ARG A 36 -10.74 -5.65 28.82
N PRO A 37 -10.95 -6.90 29.28
CA PRO A 37 -10.59 -7.32 30.63
C PRO A 37 -9.07 -7.29 30.86
N GLY A 38 -8.67 -7.15 32.13
CA GLY A 38 -7.27 -7.21 32.53
C GLY A 38 -6.58 -8.49 32.05
N GLY A 39 -5.35 -8.35 31.52
CA GLY A 39 -4.56 -9.47 30.99
C GLY A 39 -4.80 -9.81 29.52
N VAL A 40 -5.50 -8.96 28.76
CA VAL A 40 -5.53 -8.97 27.29
C VAL A 40 -4.85 -7.70 26.76
N ARG A 41 -3.77 -7.85 25.98
CA ARG A 41 -3.11 -6.71 25.33
C ARG A 41 -3.93 -6.30 24.12
N THR A 42 -4.54 -5.12 24.18
CA THR A 42 -5.34 -4.58 23.07
C THR A 42 -4.51 -3.62 22.24
N THR A 43 -4.51 -3.78 20.92
CA THR A 43 -3.95 -2.84 19.96
C THR A 43 -4.98 -2.46 18.92
N ALA A 44 -4.92 -1.22 18.44
CA ALA A 44 -5.77 -0.73 17.35
C ALA A 44 -4.88 -0.15 16.26
N ALA A 45 -5.21 -0.45 15.00
CA ALA A 45 -4.55 0.18 13.88
C ALA A 45 -4.79 1.72 13.91
N PRO A 46 -3.86 2.54 13.43
CA PRO A 46 -4.03 3.99 13.45
C PRO A 46 -5.35 4.46 12.82
N GLY A 47 -6.06 5.36 13.51
CA GLY A 47 -7.38 5.85 13.10
C GLY A 47 -8.52 4.84 13.28
N THR A 48 -8.31 3.77 14.06
CA THR A 48 -9.29 2.73 14.40
C THR A 48 -9.67 2.82 15.88
N THR A 49 -10.97 2.75 16.18
CA THR A 49 -11.44 2.63 17.56
C THR A 49 -11.45 1.15 17.97
N ALA A 50 -10.97 0.86 19.18
CA ALA A 50 -11.06 -0.47 19.79
C ALA A 50 -12.31 -0.62 20.67
N ASP A 51 -13.34 0.20 20.43
CA ASP A 51 -14.58 0.14 21.19
C ASP A 51 -15.36 -1.14 20.84
N PRO A 52 -16.18 -1.64 21.79
CA PRO A 52 -17.03 -2.79 21.57
C PRO A 52 -17.90 -2.65 20.32
N PRO A 53 -18.21 -3.77 19.63
CA PRO A 53 -19.19 -3.76 18.56
C PRO A 53 -20.58 -3.49 19.14
N ALA A 54 -21.39 -2.70 18.43
CA ALA A 54 -22.75 -2.35 18.88
C ALA A 54 -23.74 -3.53 18.69
N HIS A 55 -23.43 -4.42 17.77
CA HIS A 55 -24.21 -5.59 17.41
C HIS A 55 -23.36 -6.86 17.49
N PRO A 56 -23.96 -8.06 17.53
CA PRO A 56 -23.19 -9.30 17.52
C PRO A 56 -22.27 -9.40 16.29
N PRO A 57 -20.94 -9.56 16.47
CA PRO A 57 -20.02 -9.64 15.35
C PRO A 57 -20.13 -10.98 14.63
N HIS A 58 -19.77 -10.98 13.35
CA HIS A 58 -19.73 -12.16 12.49
C HIS A 58 -18.41 -12.92 12.65
N LEU A 59 -18.48 -14.25 12.81
CA LEU A 59 -17.29 -15.09 12.92
C LEU A 59 -16.68 -15.35 11.54
N LEU A 60 -15.44 -14.91 11.35
CA LEU A 60 -14.67 -15.18 10.12
C LEU A 60 -13.82 -16.44 10.25
N TYR A 61 -13.21 -16.66 11.41
CA TYR A 61 -12.32 -17.78 11.66
C TYR A 61 -12.18 -18.12 13.14
N ALA A 62 -12.08 -19.41 13.46
CA ALA A 62 -11.61 -19.88 14.75
C ALA A 62 -10.81 -21.18 14.58
N GLY A 63 -9.54 -21.19 14.98
CA GLY A 63 -8.69 -22.37 14.83
C GLY A 63 -7.31 -22.22 15.45
N ASP A 64 -6.59 -23.33 15.55
CA ASP A 64 -5.20 -23.35 16.02
C ASP A 64 -4.25 -23.16 14.83
N VAL A 65 -3.45 -22.11 14.87
CA VAL A 65 -2.50 -21.77 13.82
C VAL A 65 -1.11 -22.19 14.25
N PRO A 66 -0.38 -23.00 13.45
CA PRO A 66 0.99 -23.40 13.78
C PRO A 66 1.89 -22.19 14.04
N GLY A 67 2.69 -22.28 15.11
CA GLY A 67 3.62 -21.26 15.56
C GLY A 67 4.80 -21.87 16.34
N ASP A 68 5.68 -21.01 16.82
CA ASP A 68 6.86 -21.36 17.61
C ASP A 68 6.76 -20.63 18.97
N PRO A 69 6.76 -21.32 20.13
CA PRO A 69 7.04 -22.76 20.35
C PRO A 69 5.85 -23.71 20.21
N GLY A 70 4.68 -23.22 19.80
CA GLY A 70 3.49 -24.07 19.67
C GLY A 70 2.35 -23.38 18.92
N ALA A 71 1.22 -24.08 18.80
CA ALA A 71 0.06 -23.53 18.13
C ALA A 71 -0.57 -22.37 18.93
N THR A 72 -1.02 -21.36 18.20
CA THR A 72 -1.74 -20.19 18.73
C THR A 72 -3.21 -20.33 18.36
N ALA A 73 -4.11 -20.27 19.34
CA ALA A 73 -5.54 -20.21 19.06
C ALA A 73 -5.85 -18.81 18.53
N VAL A 74 -6.50 -18.70 17.36
CA VAL A 74 -6.85 -17.43 16.73
C VAL A 74 -8.36 -17.38 16.48
N VAL A 75 -8.98 -16.25 16.81
CA VAL A 75 -10.37 -15.93 16.43
C VAL A 75 -10.39 -14.61 15.66
N LEU A 76 -11.03 -14.60 14.50
CA LEU A 76 -11.30 -13.39 13.72
C LEU A 76 -12.79 -13.08 13.75
N LEU A 77 -13.12 -11.87 14.16
CA LEU A 77 -14.49 -11.36 14.26
C LEU A 77 -14.61 -10.12 13.37
N LEU A 78 -15.65 -10.05 12.54
CA LEU A 78 -16.02 -8.87 11.78
C LEU A 78 -17.15 -8.15 12.51
N ASP A 79 -17.06 -6.83 12.65
CA ASP A 79 -18.16 -6.04 13.17
C ASP A 79 -19.39 -6.12 12.26
N ALA A 80 -20.59 -5.89 12.79
CA ALA A 80 -21.83 -6.06 12.03
C ALA A 80 -21.93 -5.09 10.84
N GLU A 81 -21.38 -3.89 10.99
CA GLU A 81 -21.28 -2.87 9.95
C GLU A 81 -20.22 -3.23 8.88
N GLY A 82 -19.33 -4.18 9.16
CA GLY A 82 -18.29 -4.65 8.24
C GLY A 82 -17.06 -3.73 8.11
N ASP A 83 -16.94 -2.72 8.97
CA ASP A 83 -15.91 -1.69 8.92
C ASP A 83 -14.72 -1.94 9.86
N ARG A 84 -14.81 -2.95 10.73
CA ARG A 84 -13.74 -3.37 11.64
C ARG A 84 -13.63 -4.87 11.73
N VAL A 85 -12.39 -5.35 11.75
CA VAL A 85 -12.05 -6.73 12.06
C VAL A 85 -11.21 -6.77 13.33
N ALA A 86 -11.56 -7.67 14.23
CA ALA A 86 -10.83 -7.95 15.46
C ALA A 86 -10.19 -9.33 15.39
N ARG A 87 -8.90 -9.39 15.73
CA ARG A 87 -8.15 -10.63 15.88
C ARG A 87 -7.83 -10.86 17.35
N TYR A 88 -8.42 -11.91 17.90
CA TYR A 88 -8.07 -12.41 19.22
C TYR A 88 -7.07 -13.56 19.10
N THR A 89 -6.04 -13.57 19.95
CA THR A 89 -5.07 -14.67 20.00
C THR A 89 -4.84 -15.16 21.43
N GLU A 90 -4.62 -16.48 21.60
CA GLU A 90 -4.10 -17.10 22.82
C GLU A 90 -2.82 -17.88 22.47
N SER A 91 -1.68 -17.50 23.08
CA SER A 91 -0.42 -18.22 22.89
C SER A 91 -0.46 -19.63 23.47
N ALA A 92 0.61 -20.41 23.23
CA ALA A 92 0.85 -21.67 23.94
C ALA A 92 0.66 -21.47 25.47
N GLY A 93 -0.15 -22.33 26.10
CA GLY A 93 -0.66 -22.17 27.47
C GLY A 93 -2.15 -21.78 27.56
N GLY A 94 -2.80 -21.48 26.43
CA GLY A 94 -4.24 -21.25 26.32
C GLY A 94 -4.69 -20.02 27.13
N PRO A 95 -5.80 -20.09 27.89
CA PRO A 95 -6.30 -18.95 28.66
C PRO A 95 -5.32 -18.36 29.70
N ARG A 96 -4.28 -19.13 30.07
CA ARG A 96 -3.21 -18.72 31.00
C ARG A 96 -2.01 -18.11 30.29
N GLY A 97 -1.94 -18.19 28.97
CA GLY A 97 -0.89 -17.63 28.14
C GLY A 97 -1.09 -16.15 27.82
N THR A 98 -0.23 -15.61 26.95
CA THR A 98 -0.40 -14.26 26.42
C THR A 98 -1.64 -14.20 25.56
N ARG A 99 -2.47 -13.18 25.81
CA ARG A 99 -3.69 -12.93 25.05
C ARG A 99 -3.63 -11.55 24.43
N THR A 100 -3.96 -11.46 23.14
CA THR A 100 -4.01 -10.17 22.44
C THR A 100 -5.35 -9.98 21.76
N LEU A 101 -5.72 -8.71 21.57
CA LEU A 101 -6.81 -8.28 20.73
C LEU A 101 -6.28 -7.19 19.80
N ASP A 102 -6.24 -7.45 18.50
CA ASP A 102 -5.81 -6.48 17.51
C ASP A 102 -7.00 -6.07 16.65
N VAL A 103 -7.32 -4.78 16.58
CA VAL A 103 -8.47 -4.25 15.84
C VAL A 103 -7.98 -3.42 14.65
N ALA A 104 -8.51 -3.70 13.47
CA ALA A 104 -8.19 -2.97 12.25
C ALA A 104 -9.44 -2.55 11.48
N ARG A 105 -9.35 -1.39 10.82
CA ARG A 105 -10.37 -0.89 9.90
C ARG A 105 -10.41 -1.67 8.58
N THR A 106 -11.62 -1.78 8.04
CA THR A 106 -11.95 -2.50 6.80
C THR A 106 -13.03 -1.78 5.98
N ASP A 107 -13.19 -0.46 6.16
CA ASP A 107 -14.18 0.36 5.47
C ASP A 107 -14.07 0.25 3.95
N GLU A 108 -15.18 0.00 3.25
CA GLU A 108 -15.19 -0.15 1.78
C GLU A 108 -14.15 -1.18 1.29
N ALA A 109 -13.86 -2.22 2.09
CA ALA A 109 -13.02 -3.30 1.61
C ALA A 109 -13.69 -4.01 0.42
N GLY A 110 -12.88 -4.53 -0.49
CA GLY A 110 -13.36 -5.21 -1.70
C GLY A 110 -12.49 -6.40 -2.07
N VAL A 111 -12.59 -6.83 -3.33
CA VAL A 111 -11.97 -8.08 -3.83
C VAL A 111 -10.49 -8.21 -3.46
N THR A 112 -9.73 -7.11 -3.52
CA THR A 112 -8.28 -7.09 -3.28
C THR A 112 -7.90 -6.77 -1.83
N THR A 113 -8.56 -5.80 -1.19
CA THR A 113 -8.24 -5.37 0.18
C THR A 113 -8.86 -6.27 1.25
N ALA A 114 -9.91 -7.03 0.92
CA ALA A 114 -10.48 -8.07 1.76
C ALA A 114 -9.95 -9.47 1.40
N ALA A 115 -8.83 -9.57 0.68
CA ALA A 115 -8.32 -10.84 0.18
C ALA A 115 -7.55 -11.67 1.22
N ALA A 116 -7.04 -11.04 2.28
CA ALA A 116 -6.24 -11.70 3.30
C ALA A 116 -6.29 -10.99 4.66
N LEU A 117 -6.12 -11.76 5.74
CA LEU A 117 -5.90 -11.27 7.11
C LEU A 117 -4.71 -11.98 7.75
N THR A 118 -3.85 -11.24 8.44
CA THR A 118 -2.72 -11.81 9.18
C THR A 118 -3.21 -12.57 10.42
N LEU A 119 -2.99 -13.87 10.49
CA LEU A 119 -3.37 -14.70 11.65
C LEU A 119 -2.31 -14.66 12.73
N THR A 120 -1.07 -15.01 12.38
CA THR A 120 0.04 -15.07 13.32
C THR A 120 1.32 -14.57 12.67
N ARG A 121 2.27 -14.17 13.50
CA ARG A 121 3.65 -13.88 13.12
C ARG A 121 4.57 -14.83 13.90
N THR A 122 5.71 -15.18 13.33
CA THR A 122 6.78 -15.89 14.05
C THR A 122 7.32 -15.00 15.17
N ALA A 123 7.90 -15.61 16.20
CA ALA A 123 8.39 -14.88 17.38
C ALA A 123 9.46 -13.83 17.04
N ASP A 124 10.27 -14.09 16.02
CA ASP A 124 11.29 -13.18 15.46
C ASP A 124 10.71 -12.14 14.49
N GLY A 125 9.41 -12.22 14.17
CA GLY A 125 8.70 -11.31 13.28
C GLY A 125 9.08 -11.44 11.79
N THR A 126 9.83 -12.47 11.40
CA THR A 126 10.35 -12.61 10.02
C THR A 126 9.38 -13.30 9.07
N ALA A 127 8.35 -13.96 9.58
CA ALA A 127 7.31 -14.58 8.77
C ALA A 127 5.91 -14.42 9.38
N ALA A 128 4.90 -14.50 8.52
CA ALA A 128 3.49 -14.44 8.88
C ALA A 128 2.69 -15.58 8.23
N ARG A 129 1.57 -15.93 8.85
CA ARG A 129 0.54 -16.78 8.21
C ARG A 129 -0.71 -15.97 7.98
N TYR A 130 -1.30 -16.10 6.81
CA TYR A 130 -2.52 -15.38 6.43
C TYR A 130 -3.70 -16.33 6.34
N LEU A 131 -4.89 -15.82 6.64
CA LEU A 131 -6.13 -16.42 6.18
C LEU A 131 -6.52 -15.76 4.87
N LEU A 132 -6.62 -16.53 3.80
CA LEU A 132 -7.04 -16.04 2.49
C LEU A 132 -8.56 -16.03 2.37
N ALA A 133 -9.07 -15.09 1.56
CA ALA A 133 -10.47 -14.99 1.22
C ALA A 133 -10.96 -16.23 0.44
N PRO A 134 -12.25 -16.58 0.55
CA PRO A 134 -12.78 -17.81 -0.06
C PRO A 134 -12.85 -17.75 -1.59
N TRP A 135 -12.66 -16.57 -2.20
CA TRP A 135 -12.59 -16.39 -3.65
C TRP A 135 -11.16 -16.45 -4.20
N ILE A 136 -10.13 -16.66 -3.37
CA ILE A 136 -8.75 -16.80 -3.84
C ILE A 136 -8.54 -18.21 -4.37
N ALA A 137 -8.14 -18.31 -5.64
CA ALA A 137 -7.90 -19.58 -6.31
C ALA A 137 -6.45 -20.06 -6.18
N SER A 138 -5.50 -19.14 -6.15
CA SER A 138 -4.09 -19.45 -5.95
C SER A 138 -3.36 -18.33 -5.25
N ALA A 139 -2.30 -18.70 -4.54
CA ALA A 139 -1.39 -17.78 -3.89
C ALA A 139 0.06 -18.14 -4.24
N GLY A 140 0.92 -17.13 -4.30
CA GLY A 140 2.35 -17.30 -4.43
C GLY A 140 3.12 -16.19 -3.74
N THR A 141 4.43 -16.35 -3.63
CA THR A 141 5.33 -15.36 -3.05
C THR A 141 6.41 -14.96 -4.03
N ARG A 142 6.82 -13.69 -4.03
CA ARG A 142 7.97 -13.21 -4.79
C ARG A 142 8.65 -12.05 -4.09
N ASP A 143 9.85 -11.71 -4.53
CA ASP A 143 10.57 -10.53 -4.05
C ASP A 143 10.23 -9.31 -4.92
N LEU A 144 9.69 -8.26 -4.30
CA LEU A 144 9.32 -7.02 -4.97
C LEU A 144 10.54 -6.27 -5.51
N LEU A 145 11.74 -6.49 -4.95
CA LEU A 145 13.00 -5.91 -5.45
C LEU A 145 13.47 -6.53 -6.77
N ARG A 146 12.96 -7.72 -7.15
CA ARG A 146 13.32 -8.41 -8.38
C ARG A 146 12.22 -8.26 -9.43
N ALA A 147 12.39 -7.31 -10.35
CA ALA A 147 11.38 -7.01 -11.37
C ALA A 147 11.03 -8.22 -12.28
N THR A 148 11.97 -9.17 -12.44
CA THR A 148 11.80 -10.38 -13.25
C THR A 148 11.37 -11.61 -12.45
N ASP A 149 11.28 -11.53 -11.11
CA ASP A 149 10.86 -12.67 -10.29
C ASP A 149 9.42 -13.09 -10.62
N THR A 150 9.21 -14.40 -10.74
CA THR A 150 7.87 -14.99 -10.84
C THR A 150 7.41 -15.46 -9.46
N ALA A 151 6.10 -15.49 -9.25
CA ALA A 151 5.54 -15.94 -7.98
C ALA A 151 5.78 -17.45 -7.81
N ARG A 152 6.45 -17.82 -6.71
CA ARG A 152 6.58 -19.22 -6.28
C ARG A 152 5.28 -19.66 -5.60
N PRO A 153 4.70 -20.82 -5.95
CA PRO A 153 3.46 -21.29 -5.33
C PRO A 153 3.53 -21.32 -3.81
N LEU A 154 2.48 -20.85 -3.16
CA LEU A 154 2.32 -20.86 -1.72
C LEU A 154 1.29 -21.92 -1.33
N THR A 155 1.66 -22.85 -0.45
CA THR A 155 0.73 -23.83 0.09
C THR A 155 -0.35 -23.15 0.91
N VAL A 156 -1.60 -23.53 0.67
CA VAL A 156 -2.78 -23.06 1.41
C VAL A 156 -3.55 -24.29 1.91
N ALA A 157 -3.83 -24.32 3.21
CA ALA A 157 -4.62 -25.37 3.84
C ALA A 157 -6.10 -25.26 3.44
N ALA A 158 -6.87 -26.33 3.70
CA ALA A 158 -8.28 -26.43 3.30
C ALA A 158 -9.18 -25.33 3.90
N ASP A 159 -8.81 -24.78 5.05
CA ASP A 159 -9.50 -23.67 5.71
C ASP A 159 -9.06 -22.27 5.22
N GLY A 160 -8.10 -22.22 4.28
CA GLY A 160 -7.59 -21.00 3.67
C GLY A 160 -6.34 -20.44 4.36
N VAL A 161 -5.77 -21.14 5.35
CA VAL A 161 -4.54 -20.70 6.03
C VAL A 161 -3.31 -20.97 5.19
N THR A 162 -2.46 -19.97 4.99
CA THR A 162 -1.20 -20.14 4.26
C THR A 162 -0.15 -20.87 5.09
N ALA A 163 0.82 -21.50 4.41
CA ALA A 163 2.13 -21.75 5.01
C ALA A 163 2.77 -20.42 5.47
N ALA A 164 3.82 -20.50 6.30
CA ALA A 164 4.54 -19.31 6.72
C ALA A 164 5.15 -18.58 5.50
N VAL A 165 4.83 -17.30 5.39
CA VAL A 165 5.29 -16.41 4.33
C VAL A 165 6.36 -15.48 4.93
N PRO A 166 7.56 -15.41 4.36
CA PRO A 166 8.53 -14.39 4.74
C PRO A 166 7.92 -13.00 4.61
N VAL A 167 8.13 -12.14 5.61
CA VAL A 167 7.68 -10.73 5.56
C VAL A 167 8.89 -9.80 5.57
N PRO A 168 8.76 -8.56 5.06
CA PRO A 168 9.84 -7.58 5.13
C PRO A 168 10.31 -7.37 6.58
N SER A 169 11.62 -7.37 6.81
CA SER A 169 12.15 -7.15 8.16
C SER A 169 11.91 -5.71 8.62
N GLY A 170 11.42 -5.55 9.85
CA GLY A 170 11.24 -4.24 10.48
C GLY A 170 12.56 -3.53 10.83
N SER A 171 13.67 -4.28 10.90
CA SER A 171 15.01 -3.80 11.21
C SER A 171 16.02 -4.27 10.14
N GLY A 172 17.08 -3.49 9.90
CA GLY A 172 18.18 -3.85 8.99
C GLY A 172 18.11 -3.25 7.57
N GLY A 173 18.91 -3.78 6.65
CA GLY A 173 18.97 -3.33 5.25
C GLY A 173 17.78 -3.83 4.41
N CYS A 174 17.54 -3.21 3.25
CA CYS A 174 16.51 -3.64 2.30
C CYS A 174 17.11 -4.60 1.25
N GLY A 175 17.43 -5.82 1.68
CA GLY A 175 18.02 -6.85 0.80
C GLY A 175 16.98 -7.72 0.08
N ALA A 176 15.76 -7.78 0.62
CA ALA A 176 14.61 -8.46 0.04
C ALA A 176 13.33 -7.73 0.48
N TRP A 177 12.31 -7.73 -0.37
CA TRP A 177 10.97 -7.27 -0.01
C TRP A 177 9.93 -8.31 -0.42
N PRO A 178 9.71 -9.35 0.41
CA PRO A 178 8.72 -10.38 0.10
C PRO A 178 7.30 -9.83 0.01
N VAL A 179 6.55 -10.30 -0.99
CA VAL A 179 5.14 -10.00 -1.19
C VAL A 179 4.35 -11.27 -1.48
N VAL A 180 3.04 -11.22 -1.25
CA VAL A 180 2.10 -12.27 -1.66
C VAL A 180 1.41 -11.84 -2.95
N GLU A 181 1.46 -12.68 -3.97
CA GLU A 181 0.69 -12.51 -5.21
C GLU A 181 -0.49 -13.49 -5.16
N LEU A 182 -1.70 -12.95 -5.33
CA LEU A 182 -2.95 -13.69 -5.24
C LEU A 182 -3.67 -13.65 -6.58
N THR A 183 -4.34 -14.75 -6.92
CA THR A 183 -5.21 -14.82 -8.09
C THR A 183 -6.64 -15.13 -7.66
N SER A 184 -7.59 -14.31 -8.10
CA SER A 184 -9.01 -14.52 -7.85
C SER A 184 -9.55 -15.71 -8.63
N SER A 185 -10.63 -16.29 -8.13
CA SER A 185 -11.39 -17.33 -8.79
C SER A 185 -11.95 -16.85 -10.13
N ALA A 186 -12.00 -17.76 -11.10
CA ALA A 186 -12.59 -17.51 -12.41
C ALA A 186 -14.11 -17.19 -12.38
N ARG A 187 -14.78 -17.38 -11.23
CA ARG A 187 -16.18 -16.94 -11.06
C ARG A 187 -16.32 -15.43 -10.89
N ILE A 188 -15.24 -14.73 -10.55
CA ILE A 188 -15.20 -13.28 -10.63
C ILE A 188 -14.92 -12.97 -12.11
N VAL A 189 -15.86 -12.27 -12.76
CA VAL A 189 -15.90 -12.03 -14.22
C VAL A 189 -14.58 -11.42 -14.74
N GLU A 190 -13.84 -10.76 -13.85
CA GLU A 190 -12.47 -10.32 -14.09
C GLU A 190 -11.47 -11.22 -13.32
N LYS A 191 -10.57 -11.89 -14.06
CA LYS A 191 -9.44 -12.59 -13.45
C LYS A 191 -8.47 -11.54 -12.93
N HIS A 192 -8.40 -11.40 -11.62
CA HIS A 192 -7.50 -10.48 -10.96
C HIS A 192 -6.30 -11.27 -10.44
N SER A 193 -5.11 -10.95 -10.94
CA SER A 193 -3.87 -11.23 -10.21
C SER A 193 -3.40 -9.92 -9.59
N PHE A 194 -3.19 -9.91 -8.28
CA PHE A 194 -2.87 -8.71 -7.52
C PHE A 194 -1.85 -9.03 -6.42
N VAL A 195 -1.18 -7.99 -5.94
CA VAL A 195 -0.05 -8.13 -5.01
C VAL A 195 -0.40 -7.46 -3.68
N LEU A 196 -0.13 -8.16 -2.58
CA LEU A 196 -0.23 -7.66 -1.23
C LEU A 196 1.15 -7.60 -0.59
N THR A 197 1.45 -6.51 0.11
CA THR A 197 2.62 -6.39 0.99
C THR A 197 2.21 -6.38 2.45
N ASP A 198 3.05 -6.96 3.29
CA ASP A 198 2.87 -6.89 4.74
C ASP A 198 3.65 -5.69 5.29
N LEU A 199 2.98 -4.81 6.04
CA LEU A 199 3.57 -3.65 6.71
C LEU A 199 3.52 -3.75 8.25
N GLY A 200 3.25 -4.95 8.78
CA GLY A 200 3.15 -5.21 10.22
C GLY A 200 1.73 -5.17 10.77
N THR A 201 0.73 -4.81 9.97
CA THR A 201 -0.68 -4.67 10.37
C THR A 201 -1.49 -5.97 10.21
N LEU A 202 -2.73 -5.96 10.70
CA LEU A 202 -3.68 -7.08 10.55
C LEU A 202 -4.14 -7.27 9.10
N THR A 203 -4.35 -6.16 8.38
CA THR A 203 -4.69 -6.15 6.95
C THR A 203 -3.43 -5.90 6.12
N PRO A 204 -3.05 -6.83 5.22
CA PRO A 204 -2.02 -6.58 4.22
C PRO A 204 -2.44 -5.47 3.23
N VAL A 205 -1.46 -4.85 2.59
CA VAL A 205 -1.64 -3.64 1.77
C VAL A 205 -1.60 -3.96 0.28
N HIS A 206 -2.62 -3.53 -0.46
CA HIS A 206 -2.73 -3.76 -1.91
C HIS A 206 -1.78 -2.85 -2.69
N LEU A 207 -0.98 -3.43 -3.58
CA LEU A 207 -0.04 -2.70 -4.43
C LEU A 207 -0.59 -2.54 -5.85
N THR A 208 -0.58 -1.30 -6.35
CA THR A 208 -1.07 -0.95 -7.69
C THR A 208 -0.05 -0.07 -8.43
N TYR A 209 -0.26 0.09 -9.74
CA TYR A 209 0.59 0.87 -10.61
C TYR A 209 -0.22 1.62 -11.67
N THR A 210 0.10 2.89 -11.89
CA THR A 210 -0.47 3.69 -12.97
C THR A 210 0.66 4.08 -13.94
N PRO A 211 0.64 3.60 -15.19
CA PRO A 211 1.69 3.89 -16.17
C PRO A 211 1.65 5.35 -16.62
N LEU A 212 2.70 5.73 -17.36
CA LEU A 212 2.76 7.00 -18.07
C LEU A 212 1.50 7.23 -18.92
N PRO A 213 1.02 8.48 -19.01
CA PRO A 213 -0.17 8.82 -19.79
C PRO A 213 0.00 8.54 -21.28
N ASP A 214 1.25 8.59 -21.75
CA ASP A 214 1.64 8.30 -23.13
C ASP A 214 2.63 7.13 -23.14
N GLY A 215 2.45 6.18 -24.06
CA GLY A 215 3.38 5.08 -24.28
C GLY A 215 2.74 3.67 -24.33
N PRO A 216 3.56 2.63 -24.53
CA PRO A 216 3.10 1.24 -24.58
C PRO A 216 2.49 0.84 -23.23
N GLY A 217 1.16 0.77 -23.16
CA GLY A 217 0.43 0.44 -21.93
C GLY A 217 -0.30 1.61 -21.26
N ALA A 218 -0.28 2.79 -21.88
CA ALA A 218 -1.13 3.92 -21.50
C ALA A 218 -2.57 3.48 -21.28
N VAL A 219 -3.19 4.01 -20.22
CA VAL A 219 -4.60 3.79 -19.91
C VAL A 219 -5.34 5.11 -19.90
N PRO A 220 -6.66 5.08 -20.14
CA PRO A 220 -7.52 6.13 -19.61
C PRO A 220 -7.16 6.34 -18.13
N ALA A 221 -7.09 7.59 -17.67
CA ALA A 221 -6.65 7.95 -16.31
C ALA A 221 -7.54 7.40 -15.17
N ARG A 222 -8.43 6.44 -15.46
CA ARG A 222 -9.55 6.11 -14.59
C ARG A 222 -9.27 5.12 -13.48
N GLN A 223 -8.30 4.20 -13.55
CA GLN A 223 -7.97 3.34 -12.40
C GLN A 223 -6.51 2.84 -12.43
N PRO A 224 -5.84 2.73 -11.27
CA PRO A 224 -4.58 2.00 -11.17
C PRO A 224 -4.72 0.57 -11.70
N ARG A 225 -3.66 0.06 -12.34
CA ARG A 225 -3.53 -1.35 -12.71
C ARG A 225 -2.93 -2.15 -11.55
N GLU A 226 -3.05 -3.46 -11.64
CA GLU A 226 -2.41 -4.37 -10.70
C GLU A 226 -0.88 -4.35 -10.82
N ALA A 227 -0.18 -4.55 -9.69
CA ALA A 227 1.28 -4.54 -9.61
C ALA A 227 1.96 -5.80 -10.22
N THR A 228 1.32 -6.44 -11.19
CA THR A 228 1.72 -7.73 -11.76
C THR A 228 2.38 -7.62 -13.13
N GLY A 229 2.08 -6.57 -13.92
CA GLY A 229 2.67 -6.36 -15.25
C GLY A 229 4.13 -5.90 -15.23
N ALA A 230 4.87 -6.09 -16.32
CA ALA A 230 6.31 -5.80 -16.40
C ALA A 230 6.68 -4.36 -16.01
N ALA A 231 5.97 -3.36 -16.54
CA ALA A 231 6.18 -1.95 -16.19
C ALA A 231 5.96 -1.69 -14.68
N ALA A 232 4.90 -2.29 -14.11
CA ALA A 232 4.61 -2.19 -12.68
C ALA A 232 5.71 -2.83 -11.84
N ARG A 233 6.21 -4.00 -12.24
CA ARG A 233 7.30 -4.70 -11.53
C ARG A 233 8.59 -3.90 -11.54
N THR A 234 8.97 -3.32 -12.68
CA THR A 234 10.12 -2.40 -12.76
C THR A 234 9.93 -1.20 -11.85
N ALA A 235 8.73 -0.61 -11.87
CA ALA A 235 8.45 0.57 -11.07
C ALA A 235 8.52 0.31 -9.56
N TRP A 236 7.95 -0.81 -9.13
CA TRP A 236 7.96 -1.25 -7.74
C TRP A 236 9.35 -1.68 -7.27
N ALA A 237 10.14 -2.36 -8.10
CA ALA A 237 11.50 -2.77 -7.75
C ALA A 237 12.39 -1.58 -7.35
N ALA A 238 12.24 -0.44 -8.02
CA ALA A 238 12.97 0.78 -7.71
C ALA A 238 12.54 1.45 -6.39
N GLY A 239 11.28 1.27 -5.98
CA GLY A 239 10.66 1.97 -4.84
C GLY A 239 10.35 1.11 -3.61
N ALA A 240 10.47 -0.21 -3.70
CA ALA A 240 9.98 -1.15 -2.68
C ALA A 240 10.54 -0.88 -1.28
N CYS A 241 11.83 -0.54 -1.17
CA CYS A 241 12.45 -0.22 0.11
C CYS A 241 11.83 0.99 0.83
N GLY A 242 11.23 1.91 0.06
CA GLY A 242 10.53 3.08 0.59
C GLY A 242 9.26 2.71 1.37
N LEU A 243 8.65 1.56 1.10
CA LEU A 243 7.47 1.07 1.81
C LEU A 243 7.73 0.88 3.31
N ARG A 244 8.98 0.70 3.73
CA ARG A 244 9.33 0.64 5.16
C ARG A 244 8.96 1.91 5.91
N THR A 245 8.95 3.06 5.25
CA THR A 245 8.51 4.32 5.88
C THR A 245 7.03 4.31 6.27
N LEU A 246 6.27 3.34 5.74
CA LEU A 246 4.86 3.09 6.05
C LEU A 246 4.66 1.97 7.08
N SER A 247 5.72 1.22 7.43
CA SER A 247 5.66 0.16 8.46
C SER A 247 5.64 0.77 9.87
N GLY A 248 4.90 0.14 10.78
CA GLY A 248 4.36 0.77 11.99
C GLY A 248 5.35 1.42 12.97
N GLY A 249 4.91 2.53 13.58
CA GLY A 249 5.54 3.12 14.77
C GLY A 249 5.18 4.59 15.04
N GLY A 250 4.86 5.38 14.02
CA GLY A 250 4.61 6.81 14.21
C GLY A 250 3.69 7.40 13.14
N GLY A 251 2.38 7.36 13.39
CA GLY A 251 1.41 8.29 12.78
C GLY A 251 0.93 8.01 11.34
N GLY A 252 1.21 6.86 10.74
CA GLY A 252 0.60 6.51 9.45
C GLY A 252 -0.88 6.18 9.61
N SER A 253 -1.78 6.77 8.80
CA SER A 253 -3.17 6.29 8.68
C SER A 253 -3.15 4.82 8.24
N GLY A 254 -3.93 3.91 8.85
CA GLY A 254 -3.90 2.49 8.49
C GLY A 254 -3.98 2.29 6.98
N VAL A 255 -2.84 1.95 6.36
CA VAL A 255 -2.68 1.95 4.90
C VAL A 255 -3.40 0.73 4.36
N ARG A 256 -4.27 0.93 3.36
CA ARG A 256 -5.00 -0.16 2.70
C ARG A 256 -4.46 -0.46 1.30
N ALA A 257 -3.93 0.55 0.64
CA ALA A 257 -3.37 0.43 -0.69
C ALA A 257 -2.24 1.43 -0.94
N VAL A 258 -1.27 1.05 -1.76
CA VAL A 258 -0.24 1.95 -2.27
C VAL A 258 -0.21 1.87 -3.80
N ASN A 259 -0.21 3.03 -4.46
CA ASN A 259 -0.11 3.15 -5.91
C ASN A 259 1.20 3.85 -6.28
N VAL A 260 1.94 3.33 -7.25
CA VAL A 260 2.99 4.08 -7.94
C VAL A 260 2.42 4.63 -9.23
N TRP A 261 2.31 5.95 -9.36
CA TRP A 261 1.87 6.61 -10.59
C TRP A 261 3.03 7.28 -11.30
N ASP A 262 3.42 6.76 -12.46
CA ASP A 262 4.33 7.43 -13.37
C ASP A 262 3.55 8.53 -14.10
N PHE A 263 3.67 9.77 -13.65
CA PHE A 263 2.82 10.87 -14.13
C PHE A 263 3.43 11.67 -15.29
N ALA A 264 4.75 11.63 -15.42
CA ALA A 264 5.49 12.32 -16.46
C ALA A 264 6.86 11.67 -16.70
N ASP A 265 7.46 12.01 -17.83
CA ASP A 265 8.83 11.68 -18.16
C ASP A 265 9.53 12.91 -18.75
N SER A 266 10.86 12.93 -18.68
CA SER A 266 11.66 14.04 -19.19
C SER A 266 13.04 13.55 -19.64
N ASP A 267 13.54 14.08 -20.75
CA ASP A 267 14.94 13.91 -21.12
C ASP A 267 15.85 14.68 -20.16
N LEU A 268 16.84 13.98 -19.60
CA LEU A 268 17.83 14.59 -18.73
C LEU A 268 18.90 15.30 -19.57
N PRO A 269 19.35 16.48 -19.12
CA PRO A 269 20.45 17.20 -19.76
C PRO A 269 21.71 16.36 -19.88
N ASP A 270 22.59 16.78 -20.79
CA ASP A 270 23.94 16.23 -20.94
C ASP A 270 23.96 14.76 -21.39
N GLY A 271 22.92 14.35 -22.13
CA GLY A 271 22.81 12.99 -22.65
C GLY A 271 22.59 11.93 -21.57
N ALA A 272 22.14 12.33 -20.37
CA ALA A 272 21.93 11.42 -19.24
C ALA A 272 20.67 10.53 -19.37
N GLY A 273 20.01 10.57 -20.54
CA GLY A 273 18.89 9.71 -20.91
C GLY A 273 17.54 10.16 -20.35
N ARG A 274 16.53 9.29 -20.47
CA ARG A 274 15.15 9.58 -20.10
C ARG A 274 14.86 9.23 -18.65
N ALA A 275 14.41 10.21 -17.86
CA ALA A 275 13.95 9.98 -16.49
C ALA A 275 12.41 9.89 -16.42
N VAL A 276 11.93 9.15 -15.42
CA VAL A 276 10.50 9.03 -15.11
C VAL A 276 10.20 9.70 -13.78
N TRP A 277 9.16 10.52 -13.75
CA TRP A 277 8.63 11.14 -12.56
C TRP A 277 7.47 10.30 -12.03
N SER A 278 7.64 9.81 -10.81
CA SER A 278 6.67 8.93 -10.15
C SER A 278 6.13 9.58 -8.89
N CYS A 279 4.84 9.44 -8.66
CA CYS A 279 4.22 9.73 -7.39
C CYS A 279 3.72 8.44 -6.73
N THR A 280 4.30 8.09 -5.59
CA THR A 280 3.84 6.98 -4.77
C THR A 280 2.82 7.50 -3.77
N ARG A 281 1.58 7.02 -3.81
CA ARG A 281 0.52 7.38 -2.87
C ARG A 281 0.18 6.22 -1.95
N ALA A 282 0.38 6.39 -0.65
CA ALA A 282 -0.18 5.54 0.39
C ALA A 282 -1.58 6.02 0.76
N SER A 283 -2.56 5.15 0.58
CA SER A 283 -3.98 5.43 0.83
C SER A 283 -4.42 4.70 2.09
N GLY A 284 -4.90 5.46 3.09
CA GLY A 284 -5.50 4.89 4.29
C GLY A 284 -7.01 4.68 4.17
N TRP A 285 -7.62 4.17 5.24
CA TRP A 285 -9.08 4.03 5.38
C TRP A 285 -9.81 5.37 5.60
N ALA A 286 -9.12 6.39 6.11
CA ALA A 286 -9.73 7.70 6.42
C ALA A 286 -9.97 8.62 5.20
N GLY A 287 -9.43 8.28 4.02
CA GLY A 287 -9.59 9.06 2.78
C GLY A 287 -8.32 9.81 2.33
N PRO A 288 -7.82 10.80 3.09
CA PRO A 288 -6.55 11.47 2.78
C PRO A 288 -5.39 10.45 2.70
N GLY A 289 -4.40 10.77 1.88
CA GLY A 289 -3.23 9.91 1.68
C GLY A 289 -1.93 10.66 1.76
N ASP A 290 -0.87 9.90 1.93
CA ASP A 290 0.50 10.40 1.98
C ASP A 290 1.20 10.10 0.65
N VAL A 291 1.93 11.08 0.13
CA VAL A 291 2.57 10.99 -1.18
C VAL A 291 4.07 11.26 -1.10
N LEU A 292 4.81 10.54 -1.94
CA LEU A 292 6.23 10.72 -2.20
C LEU A 292 6.42 10.86 -3.72
N VAL A 293 6.95 11.99 -4.16
CA VAL A 293 7.33 12.24 -5.54
C VAL A 293 8.82 11.97 -5.71
N GLN A 294 9.17 11.21 -6.75
CA GLN A 294 10.54 10.85 -7.07
C GLN A 294 10.85 11.04 -8.55
N LEU A 295 12.09 11.40 -8.83
CA LEU A 295 12.70 11.36 -10.16
C LEU A 295 13.52 10.08 -10.28
N ARG A 296 13.16 9.20 -11.22
CA ARG A 296 13.89 7.96 -11.50
C ARG A 296 14.72 8.14 -12.77
N PRO A 297 16.05 8.32 -12.68
CA PRO A 297 16.92 8.34 -13.84
C PRO A 297 16.99 6.94 -14.51
N PRO A 298 17.52 6.84 -15.74
CA PRO A 298 17.73 5.53 -16.40
C PRO A 298 18.61 4.55 -15.59
N SER A 299 19.53 5.10 -14.80
CA SER A 299 20.46 4.35 -13.96
C SER A 299 20.69 5.06 -12.63
N GLY A 300 20.84 4.28 -11.56
CA GLY A 300 21.04 4.78 -10.21
C GLY A 300 19.76 4.86 -9.38
N PRO A 301 19.85 5.28 -8.12
CA PRO A 301 18.70 5.32 -7.22
C PRO A 301 17.72 6.44 -7.61
N PRO A 302 16.41 6.26 -7.34
CA PRO A 302 15.45 7.35 -7.41
C PRO A 302 15.84 8.52 -6.50
N GLN A 303 15.74 9.74 -7.00
CA GLN A 303 15.89 10.97 -6.22
C GLN A 303 14.54 11.39 -5.65
N GLU A 304 14.46 11.62 -4.35
CA GLU A 304 13.29 12.23 -3.72
C GLU A 304 13.16 13.70 -4.15
N VAL A 305 11.94 14.08 -4.54
CA VAL A 305 11.62 15.44 -5.01
C VAL A 305 10.74 16.17 -4.00
N ALA A 306 9.66 15.52 -3.54
CA ALA A 306 8.71 16.12 -2.61
C ALA A 306 7.98 15.05 -1.81
N ARG A 307 7.49 15.43 -0.63
CA ARG A 307 6.55 14.64 0.18
C ARG A 307 5.39 15.53 0.58
N ALA A 308 4.18 14.99 0.58
CA ALA A 308 3.03 15.66 1.19
C ALA A 308 2.20 14.63 1.95
N ARG A 309 1.60 15.06 3.06
CA ARG A 309 0.76 14.21 3.91
C ARG A 309 -0.67 14.69 3.90
N SER A 310 -1.61 13.79 4.20
CA SER A 310 -3.04 14.12 4.30
C SER A 310 -3.57 14.90 3.09
N THR A 311 -3.26 14.42 1.87
CA THR A 311 -3.59 15.11 0.61
C THR A 311 -4.41 14.23 -0.36
N ALA A 312 -5.08 14.90 -1.30
CA ALA A 312 -5.75 14.28 -2.45
C ALA A 312 -4.79 14.00 -3.62
N ALA A 313 -3.58 14.59 -3.60
CA ALA A 313 -2.57 14.45 -4.65
C ALA A 313 -2.32 12.98 -5.00
N CYS A 314 -2.08 12.73 -6.29
CA CYS A 314 -1.81 11.40 -6.86
C CYS A 314 -2.94 10.39 -6.64
N GLY A 315 -4.13 10.87 -6.28
CA GLY A 315 -5.36 10.09 -6.16
C GLY A 315 -6.40 10.56 -7.16
N ARG A 316 -7.58 9.96 -7.09
CA ARG A 316 -8.71 10.25 -7.99
C ARG A 316 -9.06 11.75 -8.10
N PHE A 317 -8.90 12.49 -7.00
CA PHE A 317 -9.26 13.91 -6.91
C PHE A 317 -8.04 14.86 -6.98
N GLY A 318 -6.82 14.34 -7.15
CA GLY A 318 -5.59 15.12 -7.20
C GLY A 318 -4.69 14.67 -8.36
N GLN A 319 -5.25 14.73 -9.56
CA GLN A 319 -4.66 14.22 -10.80
C GLN A 319 -3.81 15.28 -11.55
N HIS A 320 -3.72 16.50 -11.04
CA HIS A 320 -2.92 17.57 -11.61
C HIS A 320 -1.68 17.76 -10.75
N LEU A 321 -0.54 17.34 -11.26
CA LEU A 321 0.74 17.40 -10.56
C LEU A 321 1.73 18.27 -11.30
N LEU A 322 2.51 19.01 -10.52
CA LEU A 322 3.75 19.65 -10.90
C LEU A 322 4.77 19.34 -9.82
N ALA A 323 5.96 18.94 -10.21
CA ALA A 323 7.08 18.73 -9.31
C ALA A 323 8.37 19.20 -9.96
N GLY A 324 9.36 19.57 -9.14
CA GLY A 324 10.67 19.94 -9.66
C GLY A 324 11.75 19.88 -8.61
N THR A 325 12.97 19.70 -9.08
CA THR A 325 14.14 19.50 -8.23
C THR A 325 15.39 20.08 -8.87
N ARG A 326 16.41 20.36 -8.05
CA ARG A 326 17.76 20.61 -8.54
C ARG A 326 18.43 19.26 -8.74
N TRP A 327 18.98 19.05 -9.92
CA TRP A 327 19.61 17.81 -10.32
C TRP A 327 21.00 18.09 -10.88
N ARG A 328 21.96 17.24 -10.51
CA ARG A 328 23.34 17.33 -10.99
C ARG A 328 23.54 16.31 -12.10
N SER A 329 23.93 16.80 -13.27
CA SER A 329 24.31 15.96 -14.39
C SER A 329 25.57 15.14 -14.11
N PRO A 330 25.79 14.04 -14.87
CA PRO A 330 27.06 13.32 -14.87
C PRO A 330 28.26 14.23 -15.22
N ALA A 331 28.04 15.28 -16.01
CA ALA A 331 29.06 16.30 -16.33
C ALA A 331 29.31 17.31 -15.20
N GLY A 332 28.65 17.16 -14.05
CA GLY A 332 28.83 17.99 -12.86
C GLY A 332 28.06 19.31 -12.88
N ARG A 333 27.33 19.62 -13.95
CA ARG A 333 26.48 20.82 -14.10
C ARG A 333 25.14 20.64 -13.39
N TRP A 334 24.62 21.73 -12.84
CA TRP A 334 23.36 21.75 -12.11
C TRP A 334 22.22 22.31 -12.96
N TYR A 335 21.08 21.63 -12.90
CA TYR A 335 19.87 21.99 -13.61
C TYR A 335 18.68 22.00 -12.65
N LEU A 336 17.80 22.97 -12.82
CA LEU A 336 16.42 22.87 -12.37
C LEU A 336 15.68 22.01 -13.39
N LEU A 337 15.14 20.89 -12.92
CA LEU A 337 14.23 20.04 -13.68
C LEU A 337 12.83 20.20 -13.10
N ALA A 338 11.82 20.31 -13.94
CA ALA A 338 10.43 20.22 -13.51
C ALA A 338 9.60 19.44 -14.53
N ALA A 339 8.60 18.72 -14.04
CA ALA A 339 7.67 17.99 -14.87
C ALA A 339 6.23 18.09 -14.37
N GLY A 340 5.31 18.13 -15.32
CA GLY A 340 3.87 18.23 -15.11
C GLY A 340 3.13 17.00 -15.62
N SER A 341 2.05 16.63 -14.92
CA SER A 341 1.12 15.58 -15.36
C SER A 341 0.46 15.90 -16.70
N ARG A 342 -0.29 14.93 -17.26
CA ARG A 342 -0.83 14.96 -18.63
C ARG A 342 -1.53 16.26 -19.07
N GLU A 343 -2.22 16.95 -18.15
CA GLU A 343 -3.01 18.16 -18.45
C GLU A 343 -2.19 19.45 -18.42
N VAL A 344 -0.92 19.39 -18.01
CA VAL A 344 -0.03 20.56 -18.00
C VAL A 344 0.35 20.96 -19.42
N THR A 345 0.21 22.25 -19.72
CA THR A 345 0.46 22.82 -21.05
C THR A 345 1.60 23.84 -21.06
N ALA A 346 1.99 24.36 -19.89
CA ALA A 346 3.17 25.20 -19.72
C ALA A 346 3.66 25.13 -18.27
N ILE A 347 4.97 25.28 -18.08
CA ILE A 347 5.62 25.35 -16.76
C ILE A 347 6.42 26.65 -16.69
N THR A 348 6.28 27.36 -15.57
CA THR A 348 7.00 28.60 -15.28
C THR A 348 7.78 28.47 -13.98
N ALA A 349 9.08 28.73 -14.06
CA ALA A 349 9.97 28.91 -12.93
C ALA A 349 10.20 30.40 -12.68
N SER A 350 10.09 30.82 -11.41
CA SER A 350 10.29 32.21 -10.97
C SER A 350 11.14 32.28 -9.70
N GLY A 351 11.65 33.49 -9.41
CA GLY A 351 12.56 33.72 -8.28
C GLY A 351 14.02 33.65 -8.71
N ALA A 352 14.79 32.74 -8.10
CA ALA A 352 16.23 32.58 -8.38
C ALA A 352 16.55 32.09 -9.80
N VAL A 353 15.57 31.43 -10.43
CA VAL A 353 15.60 31.02 -11.84
C VAL A 353 14.35 31.59 -12.48
N ARG A 354 14.50 32.25 -13.63
CA ARG A 354 13.38 32.70 -14.47
C ARG A 354 13.43 31.94 -15.77
N ALA A 355 12.47 31.04 -15.96
CA ALA A 355 12.37 30.23 -17.16
C ALA A 355 10.90 29.88 -17.40
N GLU A 356 10.52 29.74 -18.67
CA GLU A 356 9.21 29.30 -19.07
C GLU A 356 9.35 28.31 -20.23
N THR A 357 8.51 27.29 -20.26
CA THR A 357 8.49 26.32 -21.34
C THR A 357 7.05 25.93 -21.65
N GLY A 358 6.70 25.92 -22.93
CA GLY A 358 5.48 25.29 -23.41
C GLY A 358 5.62 23.77 -23.34
N GLY A 359 4.63 23.09 -22.77
CA GLY A 359 4.64 21.65 -22.55
C GLY A 359 4.76 21.25 -21.08
N ARG A 360 5.14 19.98 -20.87
CA ARG A 360 5.10 19.30 -19.57
C ARG A 360 6.47 19.13 -18.90
N SER A 361 7.54 19.66 -19.49
CA SER A 361 8.90 19.54 -18.96
C SER A 361 9.60 20.89 -19.04
N LEU A 362 10.34 21.25 -18.00
CA LEU A 362 11.19 22.43 -17.95
C LEU A 362 12.59 22.02 -17.49
N VAL A 363 13.59 22.52 -18.21
CA VAL A 363 15.00 22.39 -17.87
C VAL A 363 15.62 23.78 -17.90
N ALA A 364 16.27 24.18 -16.82
CA ALA A 364 17.00 25.45 -16.77
C ALA A 364 18.32 25.30 -16.00
N PRO A 365 19.43 25.91 -16.46
CA PRO A 365 20.67 25.94 -15.68
C PRO A 365 20.46 26.62 -14.31
N VAL A 366 21.10 26.10 -13.27
CA VAL A 366 21.05 26.65 -11.90
C VAL A 366 22.37 26.42 -11.18
N GLY A 367 22.62 27.13 -10.08
CA GLY A 367 23.70 26.79 -9.14
C GLY A 367 23.37 25.58 -8.25
N ALA A 368 24.40 24.97 -7.66
CA ALA A 368 24.26 23.85 -6.73
C ALA A 368 23.35 24.16 -5.52
N ALA A 369 23.48 25.39 -5.03
CA ALA A 369 22.62 25.99 -4.03
C ALA A 369 22.16 27.36 -4.54
N GLY A 370 21.08 27.87 -3.96
CA GLY A 370 20.59 29.21 -4.29
C GLY A 370 19.24 29.48 -3.65
N ALA A 371 18.77 30.71 -3.84
CA ALA A 371 17.45 31.12 -3.38
C ALA A 371 16.33 30.18 -3.90
N PRO A 372 15.19 30.11 -3.19
CA PRO A 372 14.08 29.27 -3.59
C PRO A 372 13.59 29.62 -5.01
N VAL A 373 13.16 28.59 -5.72
CA VAL A 373 12.50 28.71 -7.02
C VAL A 373 11.04 28.33 -6.84
N SER A 374 10.13 29.19 -7.28
CA SER A 374 8.71 28.86 -7.32
C SER A 374 8.36 28.30 -8.69
N LEU A 375 7.68 27.16 -8.68
CA LEU A 375 7.22 26.47 -9.88
C LEU A 375 5.70 26.54 -9.94
N THR A 376 5.19 27.00 -11.09
CA THR A 376 3.76 26.97 -11.43
C THR A 376 3.56 26.34 -12.79
N ALA A 377 2.38 25.79 -13.02
CA ALA A 377 2.00 25.22 -14.30
C ALA A 377 0.61 25.67 -14.72
N ARG A 378 0.40 25.81 -16.03
CA ARG A 378 -0.91 26.08 -16.62
C ARG A 378 -1.51 24.79 -17.17
N LEU A 379 -2.74 24.50 -16.78
CA LEU A 379 -3.50 23.34 -17.27
C LEU A 379 -4.19 23.64 -18.61
N ALA A 380 -4.60 22.59 -19.33
CA ALA A 380 -5.39 22.71 -20.55
C ALA A 380 -6.73 23.42 -20.32
N SER A 381 -7.29 23.33 -19.11
CA SER A 381 -8.47 24.07 -18.67
C SER A 381 -8.23 25.59 -18.48
N GLY A 382 -6.97 26.02 -18.50
CA GLY A 382 -6.57 27.39 -18.16
C GLY A 382 -6.26 27.61 -16.68
N ALA A 383 -6.62 26.67 -15.80
CA ALA A 383 -6.29 26.75 -14.37
C ALA A 383 -4.78 26.73 -14.13
N ARG A 384 -4.34 27.27 -12.99
CA ARG A 384 -2.93 27.34 -12.60
C ARG A 384 -2.71 26.56 -11.31
N ILE A 385 -1.73 25.66 -11.33
CA ILE A 385 -1.32 24.88 -10.16
C ILE A 385 0.08 25.29 -9.70
N SER A 386 0.36 25.09 -8.42
CA SER A 386 1.69 25.17 -7.83
C SER A 386 2.33 23.80 -7.72
N ALA A 387 3.66 23.75 -7.69
CA ALA A 387 4.37 22.49 -7.46
C ALA A 387 4.05 21.89 -6.09
N LEU A 388 4.02 20.56 -6.02
CA LEU A 388 3.91 19.86 -4.75
C LEU A 388 5.20 20.06 -3.94
N ASP A 389 5.10 20.69 -2.78
CA ASP A 389 6.24 21.11 -1.94
C ASP A 389 6.11 20.67 -0.47
N GLY A 390 5.07 19.90 -0.14
CA GLY A 390 4.79 19.44 1.22
C GLY A 390 4.09 20.44 2.13
N GLY A 391 3.77 21.64 1.61
CA GLY A 391 2.98 22.67 2.28
C GLY A 391 1.58 22.82 1.67
N THR A 392 1.30 24.02 1.12
CA THR A 392 0.04 24.34 0.44
C THR A 392 0.06 24.00 -1.06
N GLY A 393 1.20 23.54 -1.58
CA GLY A 393 1.39 23.19 -2.98
C GLY A 393 0.52 22.03 -3.48
N GLY A 394 0.30 21.97 -4.80
CA GLY A 394 -0.52 20.93 -5.44
C GLY A 394 -2.03 21.11 -5.26
N ARG A 395 -2.50 22.36 -5.10
CA ARG A 395 -3.92 22.73 -5.14
C ARG A 395 -4.21 23.47 -6.45
N ASP A 396 -5.37 23.17 -7.03
CA ASP A 396 -5.97 23.90 -8.15
C ASP A 396 -6.50 25.27 -7.74
#